data_AF-A0A0R2KYU8-F1
#
_entry.id   AF-A0A0R2KYU8-F1
#
_cell.length_a   1.000
_cell.length_b   1.000
_cell.length_c   1.000
_cell.angle_alpha   90.00
_cell.angle_beta   90.00
_cell.angle_gamma   90.00
#
_symmetry.space_group_name_H-M   'P 1'
#
loop_
_entity.id
_entity.type
_entity.pdbx_description
1 polymer ?
#
loop_
_entity_poly.entity_id
_entity_poly.type
_entity_poly.pdbx_seq_one_letter_code
_entity_poly.pdbx_strand_id
1 'polypeptide(L)'
;MTDAMITLDTYKQQHGVSEAFNLQELFNGRVGDEQVPLVVKFLERGKAQQFEDGLVPFMSGFVGNLDDSGKVTAETGEPVSYTGSRDEVVGLGMVKMNLPGTMFPQEGYFYGFLGLETPDHSKRVSTFSVWFHVYNGNPDMFVNREPFRTELQKLLDEAEVKSKSTFDDIQKQWEILQDTIQKMINSGNTDLDTYLSRLKLAEERLDQYEKDLAAGKGVSQAALDSALADLRISIKDGLAELTKTVPIDNALIIGGPISADEKNVLDRLRSTVDTTKFNLLFINDSHYGMQSDIPNYGPRYGINHLNTALYLDDLVNVVVAGGDNIDGHLLSTNGLLNDEKGYALDLLFGSPNHADKFALRGNHDDGSLRLRWFREGSQYAPATFPETISEAQFKADYVTGGLLFNEHRQGDSAYFYKDYPDFKVRVIGLNSNDVPEDVKASDGGIKYPGLNYMGYRQTQLDWLANIALQNVPEEYVTIIVAHVPATPTALDDDLSDPTLSHYTNQKQVNQIINDFKNGQTSVITNNVKDWEIKVKTNFVTQGKRDMAAWIHGHLHYEESTTSNGFNDISCVSSIPVTGFNKGSKNGGWSLFTLDPDNRKLKVTGYGMATNRSFDY
;
A
#
# COMPACT_ATOMS: atom_id res chain seq x y z
N MET A 1 5.81 -17.61 -15.01
CA MET A 1 5.91 -18.96 -14.43
C MET A 1 7.39 -19.22 -14.18
N THR A 2 7.83 -18.94 -12.97
CA THR A 2 9.20 -19.23 -12.50
C THR A 2 9.10 -20.52 -11.69
N ASP A 3 9.78 -21.57 -12.13
CA ASP A 3 9.89 -22.83 -11.40
C ASP A 3 10.38 -22.54 -9.97
N ALA A 4 9.52 -22.79 -8.98
CA ALA A 4 9.84 -22.54 -7.59
C ALA A 4 10.91 -23.56 -7.16
N MET A 5 12.09 -23.07 -6.74
CA MET A 5 13.24 -23.88 -6.33
C MET A 5 13.48 -23.67 -4.84
N ILE A 6 13.67 -24.76 -4.10
CA ILE A 6 13.97 -24.73 -2.66
C ILE A 6 15.30 -24.02 -2.45
N THR A 7 15.30 -22.85 -1.80
CA THR A 7 16.49 -22.02 -1.61
C THR A 7 16.72 -21.73 -0.12
N LEU A 8 17.91 -22.05 0.40
CA LEU A 8 18.26 -21.92 1.81
C LEU A 8 19.60 -21.17 1.98
N ASP A 9 19.66 -20.13 2.81
CA ASP A 9 20.90 -19.39 3.09
C ASP A 9 21.62 -19.89 4.35
N THR A 10 22.88 -20.31 4.22
CA THR A 10 23.72 -20.84 5.30
C THR A 10 24.11 -19.79 6.33
N TYR A 11 23.90 -18.49 6.07
CA TYR A 11 24.16 -17.41 7.00
C TYR A 11 22.85 -16.83 7.55
N LYS A 12 22.52 -17.12 8.83
CA LYS A 12 21.34 -16.55 9.51
C LYS A 12 21.50 -15.04 9.75
N GLN A 13 21.12 -14.19 8.80
CA GLN A 13 20.89 -12.76 9.06
C GLN A 13 19.43 -12.53 9.49
N GLN A 14 19.21 -11.57 10.40
CA GLN A 14 17.89 -11.07 10.85
C GLN A 14 17.07 -10.38 9.73
N HIS A 15 17.31 -10.71 8.45
CA HIS A 15 16.69 -10.12 7.28
C HIS A 15 16.03 -11.19 6.41
N GLY A 16 14.82 -11.62 6.79
CA GLY A 16 13.82 -12.15 5.85
C GLY A 16 14.05 -13.53 5.20
N VAL A 17 15.19 -14.21 5.39
CA VAL A 17 15.40 -15.58 4.84
C VAL A 17 15.07 -16.69 5.86
N SER A 18 14.44 -16.33 6.98
CA SER A 18 13.85 -17.27 7.94
C SER A 18 12.36 -17.55 7.64
N GLU A 19 11.90 -17.26 6.43
CA GLU A 19 10.52 -17.59 6.06
C GLU A 19 10.36 -19.11 5.95
N ALA A 20 9.29 -19.59 6.57
CA ALA A 20 8.91 -20.98 6.55
C ALA A 20 8.22 -21.31 5.22
N PHE A 21 8.71 -22.29 4.47
CA PHE A 21 8.16 -22.64 3.16
C PHE A 21 7.53 -24.06 3.19
N ASN A 22 6.32 -24.19 2.62
CA ASN A 22 5.72 -25.49 2.29
C ASN A 22 6.35 -26.00 0.98
N LEU A 23 6.83 -27.24 0.98
CA LEU A 23 7.55 -27.84 -0.15
C LEU A 23 6.74 -28.94 -0.86
N GLN A 24 5.46 -29.10 -0.53
CA GLN A 24 4.59 -30.14 -1.07
C GLN A 24 4.49 -30.12 -2.61
N GLU A 25 4.51 -28.93 -3.23
CA GLU A 25 4.48 -28.81 -4.70
C GLU A 25 5.87 -29.04 -5.35
N LEU A 26 6.94 -29.06 -4.55
CA LEU A 26 8.33 -29.10 -5.00
C LEU A 26 9.02 -30.45 -4.73
N PHE A 27 8.35 -31.34 -4.00
CA PHE A 27 8.86 -32.65 -3.61
C PHE A 27 7.75 -33.70 -3.71
N ASN A 28 8.00 -34.78 -4.46
CA ASN A 28 7.03 -35.82 -4.74
C ASN A 28 7.60 -37.21 -4.40
N GLY A 29 7.90 -37.43 -3.12
CA GLY A 29 8.22 -38.75 -2.60
C GLY A 29 6.97 -39.50 -2.19
N ARG A 30 6.95 -40.83 -2.33
CA ARG A 30 5.90 -41.70 -1.76
C ARG A 30 6.48 -42.61 -0.69
N VAL A 31 5.59 -43.16 0.11
CA VAL A 31 5.91 -44.21 1.08
C VAL A 31 6.71 -45.34 0.43
N GLY A 32 7.90 -45.60 0.98
CA GLY A 32 8.77 -46.70 0.54
C GLY A 32 9.57 -46.43 -0.74
N ASP A 33 9.50 -45.23 -1.32
CA ASP A 33 10.37 -44.86 -2.43
C ASP A 33 11.84 -44.82 -1.95
N GLU A 34 12.72 -45.53 -2.65
CA GLU A 34 14.17 -45.44 -2.43
C GLU A 34 14.77 -44.37 -3.35
N GLN A 35 15.78 -43.65 -2.85
CA GLN A 35 16.52 -42.64 -3.61
C GLN A 35 15.66 -41.47 -4.10
N VAL A 36 14.75 -40.98 -3.25
CA VAL A 36 13.87 -39.86 -3.61
C VAL A 36 14.70 -38.59 -3.79
N PRO A 37 14.69 -37.95 -4.98
CA PRO A 37 15.54 -36.80 -5.25
C PRO A 37 14.96 -35.52 -4.63
N LEU A 38 15.67 -34.94 -3.67
CA LEU A 38 15.41 -33.61 -3.11
C LEU A 38 16.47 -32.62 -3.63
N VAL A 39 16.05 -31.61 -4.38
CA VAL A 39 16.93 -30.57 -4.93
C VAL A 39 16.85 -29.31 -4.08
N VAL A 40 18.00 -28.84 -3.59
CA VAL A 40 18.10 -27.64 -2.74
C VAL A 40 19.21 -26.73 -3.24
N LYS A 41 18.93 -25.44 -3.35
CA LYS A 41 19.92 -24.39 -3.62
C LYS A 41 20.37 -23.75 -2.32
N PHE A 42 21.63 -23.95 -1.96
CA PHE A 42 22.26 -23.27 -0.85
C PHE A 42 22.87 -21.94 -1.29
N LEU A 43 22.57 -20.90 -0.51
CA LEU A 43 23.22 -19.60 -0.57
C LEU A 43 24.15 -19.42 0.62
N GLU A 44 25.16 -18.57 0.47
CA GLU A 44 25.98 -18.03 1.54
C GLU A 44 25.92 -16.50 1.41
N ARG A 45 25.23 -15.83 2.34
CA ARG A 45 25.05 -14.36 2.34
C ARG A 45 24.46 -13.84 1.02
N GLY A 46 23.38 -14.48 0.57
CA GLY A 46 22.65 -14.14 -0.65
C GLY A 46 23.34 -14.55 -1.96
N LYS A 47 24.53 -15.16 -1.91
CA LYS A 47 25.27 -15.64 -3.10
C LYS A 47 25.28 -17.16 -3.16
N ALA A 48 25.40 -17.75 -4.34
CA ALA A 48 25.44 -19.21 -4.47
C ALA A 48 26.61 -19.82 -3.67
N GLN A 49 26.34 -20.86 -2.88
CA GLN A 49 27.35 -21.60 -2.11
C GLN A 49 28.39 -22.23 -3.05
N GLN A 50 29.68 -22.04 -2.75
CA GLN A 50 30.77 -22.44 -3.66
C GLN A 50 31.31 -23.88 -3.44
N PHE A 51 30.91 -24.60 -2.38
CA PHE A 51 31.31 -26.00 -2.03
C PHE A 51 32.83 -26.33 -2.05
N GLU A 52 33.71 -25.33 -2.14
CA GLU A 52 35.16 -25.50 -2.28
C GLU A 52 35.80 -26.22 -1.08
N ASP A 53 35.21 -26.09 0.10
CA ASP A 53 35.68 -26.63 1.38
C ASP A 53 35.44 -28.15 1.59
N GLY A 54 34.91 -28.86 0.59
CA GLY A 54 34.60 -30.29 0.73
C GLY A 54 33.26 -30.58 1.39
N LEU A 55 32.37 -29.59 1.44
CA LEU A 55 31.03 -29.74 1.97
C LEU A 55 30.14 -30.60 1.05
N VAL A 56 29.36 -31.47 1.66
CA VAL A 56 28.33 -32.34 1.06
C VAL A 56 27.00 -32.13 1.80
N PRO A 57 25.85 -32.41 1.17
CA PRO A 57 24.58 -32.29 1.84
C PRO A 57 24.35 -33.41 2.85
N PHE A 58 23.63 -33.13 3.93
CA PHE A 58 23.19 -34.14 4.87
C PHE A 58 21.75 -33.90 5.35
N MET A 59 21.13 -34.97 5.82
CA MET A 59 19.86 -34.94 6.55
C MET A 59 19.92 -35.95 7.70
N SER A 60 19.50 -35.58 8.90
CA SER A 60 19.44 -36.52 10.03
C SER A 60 18.33 -36.17 11.02
N GLY A 61 17.65 -37.16 11.57
CA GLY A 61 16.53 -36.95 12.47
C GLY A 61 15.95 -38.25 13.01
N PHE A 62 14.70 -38.19 13.47
CA PHE A 62 13.95 -39.34 13.99
C PHE A 62 12.65 -39.51 13.22
N VAL A 63 12.24 -40.76 13.04
CA VAL A 63 10.97 -41.16 12.40
C VAL A 63 10.08 -41.86 13.43
N GLY A 64 8.88 -41.34 13.69
CA GLY A 64 8.00 -41.88 14.73
C GLY A 64 6.79 -41.02 15.06
N ASN A 65 6.33 -41.10 16.31
CA ASN A 65 5.18 -40.35 16.81
C ASN A 65 5.59 -39.00 17.40
N LEU A 66 4.67 -38.03 17.40
CA LEU A 66 4.91 -36.75 18.06
C LEU A 66 4.89 -36.91 19.59
N ASP A 67 5.78 -36.20 20.26
CA ASP A 67 5.74 -35.94 21.69
C ASP A 67 4.75 -34.80 22.03
N ASP A 68 4.62 -34.49 23.32
CA ASP A 68 3.76 -33.40 23.83
C ASP A 68 4.15 -32.01 23.30
N SER A 69 5.34 -31.87 22.70
CA SER A 69 5.85 -30.65 22.06
C SER A 69 5.72 -30.67 20.54
N GLY A 70 5.03 -31.67 19.98
CA GLY A 70 4.81 -31.79 18.54
C GLY A 70 6.07 -32.17 17.75
N LYS A 71 7.03 -32.87 18.36
CA LYS A 71 8.31 -33.28 17.76
C LYS A 71 8.50 -34.80 17.82
N VAL A 72 9.22 -35.36 16.87
CA VAL A 72 9.73 -36.73 16.99
C VAL A 72 11.09 -36.66 17.67
N THR A 73 11.23 -37.38 18.78
CA THR A 73 12.46 -37.44 19.57
C THR A 73 13.03 -38.84 19.56
N ALA A 74 14.20 -39.03 20.19
CA ALA A 74 14.77 -40.35 20.40
C ALA A 74 13.89 -41.28 21.25
N GLU A 75 12.93 -40.74 22.00
CA GLU A 75 11.99 -41.51 22.82
C GLU A 75 10.74 -41.92 22.04
N THR A 76 10.40 -41.18 20.99
CA THR A 76 9.16 -41.37 20.22
C THR A 76 9.38 -41.85 18.79
N GLY A 77 10.64 -42.01 18.35
CA GLY A 77 10.97 -42.46 17.00
C GLY A 77 12.38 -43.06 16.83
N GLU A 78 12.59 -43.68 15.68
CA GLU A 78 13.83 -44.34 15.28
C GLU A 78 14.78 -43.37 14.55
N PRO A 79 16.09 -43.38 14.87
CA PRO A 79 17.05 -42.47 14.25
C PRO A 79 17.32 -42.84 12.78
N VAL A 80 17.33 -41.83 11.92
CA VAL A 80 17.69 -41.97 10.50
C VAL A 80 18.65 -40.86 10.08
N SER A 81 19.59 -41.19 9.20
CA SER A 81 20.54 -40.22 8.66
C SER A 81 20.92 -40.53 7.22
N TYR A 82 21.33 -39.47 6.54
CA TYR A 82 21.83 -39.45 5.17
C TYR A 82 22.96 -38.44 5.10
N THR A 83 24.09 -38.86 4.54
CA THR A 83 25.20 -37.97 4.19
C THR A 83 25.53 -38.23 2.74
N GLY A 84 25.42 -37.18 1.93
CA GLY A 84 25.66 -37.23 0.49
C GLY A 84 27.13 -37.26 0.12
N SER A 85 27.39 -37.21 -1.19
CA SER A 85 28.75 -37.15 -1.74
C SER A 85 28.97 -35.89 -2.59
N ARG A 86 30.21 -35.66 -3.04
CA ARG A 86 30.52 -34.54 -3.93
C ARG A 86 29.85 -34.65 -5.31
N ASP A 87 29.53 -35.85 -5.75
CA ASP A 87 28.87 -36.08 -7.05
C ASP A 87 27.42 -35.57 -7.06
N GLU A 88 26.88 -35.24 -5.89
CA GLU A 88 25.53 -34.71 -5.70
C GLU A 88 25.47 -33.18 -5.74
N VAL A 89 26.62 -32.52 -5.86
CA VAL A 89 26.72 -31.08 -6.09
C VAL A 89 26.58 -30.81 -7.59
N VAL A 90 25.46 -30.20 -7.99
CA VAL A 90 25.10 -30.01 -9.41
C VAL A 90 25.46 -28.63 -9.97
N GLY A 91 26.11 -27.78 -9.16
CA GLY A 91 26.63 -26.45 -9.53
C GLY A 91 25.70 -25.29 -9.15
N LEU A 92 26.20 -24.04 -9.23
CA LEU A 92 25.46 -22.81 -8.91
C LEU A 92 24.80 -22.79 -7.51
N GLY A 93 25.44 -23.42 -6.52
CA GLY A 93 24.89 -23.52 -5.16
C GLY A 93 23.92 -24.69 -4.95
N MET A 94 23.62 -25.50 -5.97
CA MET A 94 22.61 -26.55 -5.89
C MET A 94 23.18 -27.93 -5.55
N VAL A 95 22.40 -28.70 -4.79
CA VAL A 95 22.60 -30.12 -4.51
C VAL A 95 21.38 -30.93 -4.88
N LYS A 96 21.57 -32.21 -5.21
CA LYS A 96 20.51 -33.20 -5.39
C LYS A 96 20.74 -34.37 -4.44
N MET A 97 19.99 -34.43 -3.34
CA MET A 97 20.06 -35.50 -2.35
C MET A 97 19.15 -36.65 -2.74
N ASN A 98 19.65 -37.88 -2.82
CA ASN A 98 18.84 -39.06 -3.10
C ASN A 98 18.49 -39.76 -1.77
N LEU A 99 17.43 -39.28 -1.12
CA LEU A 99 17.10 -39.67 0.25
C LEU A 99 16.68 -41.14 0.34
N PRO A 100 17.12 -41.89 1.37
CA PRO A 100 16.77 -43.29 1.53
C PRO A 100 15.32 -43.43 1.98
N GLY A 101 14.66 -44.53 1.58
CA GLY A 101 13.26 -44.79 1.92
C GLY A 101 13.00 -44.89 3.43
N THR A 102 14.04 -45.15 4.24
CA THR A 102 13.97 -45.13 5.70
C THR A 102 13.61 -43.76 6.28
N MET A 103 13.79 -42.67 5.53
CA MET A 103 13.35 -41.32 5.94
C MET A 103 11.85 -41.07 5.72
N PHE A 104 11.15 -41.96 5.01
CA PHE A 104 9.74 -41.82 4.65
C PHE A 104 8.93 -43.01 5.19
N PRO A 105 8.44 -42.94 6.45
CA PRO A 105 7.66 -44.03 7.04
C PRO A 105 6.34 -44.28 6.30
N GLN A 106 5.73 -45.46 6.49
CA GLN A 106 4.40 -45.75 5.93
C GLN A 106 3.29 -44.88 6.54
N GLU A 107 3.38 -44.62 7.85
CA GLU A 107 2.57 -43.65 8.59
C GLU A 107 3.44 -43.05 9.70
N GLY A 108 3.26 -41.76 10.01
CA GLY A 108 3.99 -41.07 11.08
C GLY A 108 4.84 -39.89 10.61
N TYR A 109 5.64 -39.37 11.53
CA TYR A 109 6.34 -38.10 11.37
C TYR A 109 7.86 -38.31 11.24
N PHE A 110 8.52 -37.46 10.48
CA PHE A 110 9.97 -37.25 10.57
C PHE A 110 10.23 -35.88 11.17
N TYR A 111 11.16 -35.79 12.11
CA TYR A 111 11.68 -34.52 12.62
C TYR A 111 13.19 -34.56 12.68
N GLY A 112 13.86 -33.58 12.08
CA GLY A 112 15.31 -33.59 11.97
C GLY A 112 15.92 -32.30 11.45
N PHE A 113 17.12 -32.44 10.92
CA PHE A 113 17.93 -31.35 10.41
C PHE A 113 18.42 -31.65 8.99
N LEU A 114 18.52 -30.59 8.21
CA LEU A 114 19.03 -30.56 6.83
C LEU A 114 20.15 -29.52 6.78
N GLY A 115 21.25 -29.81 6.08
CA GLY A 115 22.32 -28.83 5.93
C GLY A 115 23.51 -29.32 5.13
N LEU A 116 24.65 -28.66 5.34
CA LEU A 116 25.93 -28.98 4.71
C LEU A 116 26.99 -29.35 5.76
N GLU A 117 27.72 -30.43 5.53
CA GLU A 117 28.82 -30.91 6.37
C GLU A 117 29.98 -31.49 5.55
N THR A 118 31.15 -31.70 6.14
CA THR A 118 32.23 -32.48 5.49
C THR A 118 31.96 -33.99 5.66
N PRO A 119 32.40 -34.85 4.71
CA PRO A 119 32.15 -36.30 4.77
C PRO A 119 32.69 -37.01 6.03
N ASP A 120 33.70 -36.43 6.68
CA ASP A 120 34.27 -36.92 7.94
C ASP A 120 33.57 -36.34 9.19
N HIS A 121 32.50 -35.56 8.99
CA HIS A 121 31.75 -34.80 10.00
C HIS A 121 32.58 -33.80 10.81
N SER A 122 33.81 -33.47 10.37
CA SER A 122 34.70 -32.55 11.09
C SER A 122 34.22 -31.08 11.05
N LYS A 123 33.40 -30.71 10.06
CA LYS A 123 32.83 -29.37 9.90
C LYS A 123 31.36 -29.45 9.48
N ARG A 124 30.51 -28.67 10.15
CA ARG A 124 29.08 -28.46 9.80
C ARG A 124 28.80 -26.97 9.66
N VAL A 125 28.23 -26.54 8.54
CA VAL A 125 28.15 -25.12 8.15
C VAL A 125 26.74 -24.54 8.30
N SER A 126 25.69 -25.37 8.20
CA SER A 126 24.32 -24.94 8.50
C SER A 126 23.47 -26.10 9.01
N THR A 127 22.43 -25.77 9.79
CA THR A 127 21.36 -26.67 10.25
C THR A 127 20.01 -25.98 10.13
N PHE A 128 19.16 -26.51 9.25
CA PHE A 128 17.77 -26.13 9.09
C PHE A 128 16.89 -27.22 9.69
N SER A 129 15.88 -26.83 10.48
CA SER A 129 14.90 -27.81 10.99
C SER A 129 13.98 -28.22 9.86
N VAL A 130 13.76 -29.51 9.72
CA VAL A 130 12.92 -30.08 8.67
C VAL A 130 12.00 -31.12 9.28
N TRP A 131 10.74 -31.13 8.85
CA TRP A 131 9.79 -32.15 9.26
C TRP A 131 8.88 -32.59 8.11
N PHE A 132 8.49 -33.87 8.15
CA PHE A 132 7.57 -34.46 7.19
C PHE A 132 6.45 -35.19 7.94
N HIS A 133 5.25 -35.19 7.37
CA HIS A 133 4.17 -36.06 7.82
C HIS A 133 3.62 -36.86 6.65
N VAL A 134 3.54 -38.18 6.80
CA VAL A 134 2.97 -39.06 5.78
C VAL A 134 1.53 -39.41 6.14
N TYR A 135 0.56 -38.92 5.34
CA TYR A 135 -0.85 -39.31 5.41
C TYR A 135 -1.24 -40.08 4.14
N ASN A 136 -1.81 -41.29 4.28
CA ASN A 136 -2.36 -42.07 3.16
C ASN A 136 -1.41 -42.22 1.95
N GLY A 137 -0.10 -42.28 2.17
CA GLY A 137 0.90 -42.46 1.10
C GLY A 137 1.52 -41.19 0.53
N ASN A 138 1.11 -39.99 0.96
CA ASN A 138 1.66 -38.70 0.50
C ASN A 138 2.33 -37.93 1.66
N PRO A 139 3.60 -37.50 1.51
CA PRO A 139 4.29 -36.68 2.50
C PRO A 139 4.00 -35.19 2.35
N ASP A 140 3.60 -34.54 3.44
CA ASP A 140 3.63 -33.07 3.58
C ASP A 140 4.99 -32.65 4.16
N MET A 141 5.71 -31.72 3.51
CA MET A 141 7.10 -31.35 3.85
C MET A 141 7.30 -29.87 4.14
N PHE A 142 8.01 -29.56 5.23
CA PHE A 142 8.27 -28.19 5.70
C PHE A 142 9.71 -27.98 6.18
N VAL A 143 10.27 -26.79 5.93
CA VAL A 143 11.58 -26.35 6.42
C VAL A 143 11.45 -25.06 7.25
N ASN A 144 12.07 -25.04 8.43
CA ASN A 144 12.10 -23.95 9.42
C ASN A 144 10.72 -23.40 9.87
N ARG A 145 9.66 -24.19 9.78
CA ARG A 145 8.34 -23.89 10.38
C ARG A 145 8.14 -24.80 11.59
N GLU A 146 7.91 -24.28 12.80
CA GLU A 146 7.07 -25.04 13.74
C GLU A 146 5.64 -24.99 13.22
N PRO A 147 4.83 -26.06 13.31
CA PRO A 147 3.49 -26.11 12.72
C PRO A 147 2.63 -24.95 13.22
N PHE A 148 2.53 -23.88 12.44
CA PHE A 148 1.66 -22.75 12.74
C PHE A 148 0.24 -23.16 12.37
N ARG A 149 -0.43 -23.86 13.29
CA ARG A 149 -1.87 -23.76 13.42
C ARG A 149 -2.13 -22.47 14.18
N THR A 150 -2.91 -21.55 13.61
CA THR A 150 -3.41 -20.42 14.39
C THR A 150 -4.17 -20.98 15.60
N GLU A 151 -4.15 -20.30 16.75
CA GLU A 151 -4.98 -20.71 17.89
C GLU A 151 -6.46 -20.82 17.50
N LEU A 152 -6.89 -20.00 16.53
CA LEU A 152 -8.20 -20.12 15.88
C LEU A 152 -8.38 -21.45 15.14
N GLN A 153 -7.39 -21.92 14.36
CA GLN A 153 -7.47 -23.20 13.65
C GLN A 153 -7.40 -24.38 14.62
N LYS A 154 -6.61 -24.31 15.70
CA LYS A 154 -6.61 -25.33 16.76
C LYS A 154 -7.98 -25.44 17.44
N LEU A 155 -8.58 -24.29 17.77
CA LEU A 155 -9.93 -24.22 18.33
C LEU A 155 -11.01 -24.71 17.34
N LEU A 156 -10.87 -24.40 16.05
CA LEU A 156 -11.78 -24.88 15.00
C LEU A 156 -11.66 -26.39 14.80
N ASP A 157 -10.45 -26.94 14.79
CA ASP A 157 -10.20 -28.37 14.65
C ASP A 157 -10.69 -29.13 15.89
N GLU A 158 -10.48 -28.60 17.10
CA GLU A 158 -11.04 -29.16 18.35
C GLU A 158 -12.57 -29.10 18.36
N ALA A 159 -13.16 -27.99 17.91
CA ALA A 159 -14.60 -27.85 17.77
C ALA A 159 -15.16 -28.81 16.71
N GLU A 160 -14.46 -29.02 15.59
CA GLU A 160 -14.85 -29.95 14.54
C GLU A 160 -14.72 -31.41 15.01
N VAL A 161 -13.68 -31.76 15.76
CA VAL A 161 -13.49 -33.09 16.36
C VAL A 161 -14.53 -33.37 17.44
N LYS A 162 -14.84 -32.41 18.33
CA LYS A 162 -15.93 -32.54 19.32
C LYS A 162 -17.30 -32.61 18.65
N SER A 163 -17.51 -31.83 17.58
CA SER A 163 -18.74 -31.85 16.80
C SER A 163 -18.91 -33.19 16.09
N LYS A 164 -17.89 -33.69 15.39
CA LYS A 164 -17.88 -35.03 14.78
C LYS A 164 -18.09 -36.14 15.84
N SER A 165 -17.37 -36.13 16.95
CA SER A 165 -17.56 -37.18 17.97
C SER A 165 -18.96 -37.18 18.60
N THR A 166 -19.67 -36.05 18.58
CA THR A 166 -21.01 -35.89 19.19
C THR A 166 -22.15 -36.08 18.17
N PHE A 167 -21.95 -35.73 16.91
CA PHE A 167 -22.98 -35.72 15.87
C PHE A 167 -22.85 -36.83 14.82
N ASP A 168 -21.68 -37.45 14.65
CA ASP A 168 -21.46 -38.49 13.63
C ASP A 168 -22.22 -39.79 13.96
N ASP A 169 -22.38 -40.11 15.24
CA ASP A 169 -23.23 -41.21 15.71
C ASP A 169 -24.71 -40.92 15.46
N ILE A 170 -25.14 -39.66 15.58
CA ILE A 170 -26.53 -39.23 15.37
C ILE A 170 -26.87 -39.27 13.88
N GLN A 171 -25.98 -38.78 13.02
CA GLN A 171 -26.17 -38.82 11.56
C GLN A 171 -26.23 -40.27 11.07
N LYS A 172 -25.33 -41.14 11.52
CA LYS A 172 -25.36 -42.57 11.19
C LYS A 172 -26.63 -43.26 11.70
N GLN A 173 -27.08 -42.97 12.93
CA GLN A 173 -28.31 -43.54 13.48
C GLN A 173 -29.57 -43.02 12.75
N TRP A 174 -29.56 -41.76 12.30
CA TRP A 174 -30.63 -41.16 11.50
C TRP A 174 -30.71 -41.77 10.10
N GLU A 175 -29.58 -41.94 9.43
CA GLU A 175 -29.50 -42.63 8.14
C GLU A 175 -29.95 -44.09 8.25
N ILE A 176 -29.57 -44.81 9.32
CA ILE A 176 -30.06 -46.17 9.60
C ILE A 176 -31.58 -46.19 9.84
N LEU A 177 -32.11 -45.22 10.60
CA LEU A 177 -33.54 -45.11 10.86
C LEU A 177 -34.31 -44.80 9.57
N GLN A 178 -33.80 -43.88 8.75
CA GLN A 178 -34.38 -43.48 7.47
C GLN A 178 -34.39 -44.63 6.46
N ASP A 179 -33.28 -45.36 6.34
CA ASP A 179 -33.16 -46.54 5.46
C ASP A 179 -34.06 -47.70 5.92
N THR A 180 -34.21 -47.87 7.25
CA THR A 180 -35.12 -48.88 7.82
C THR A 180 -36.58 -48.53 7.58
N ILE A 181 -36.97 -47.25 7.75
CA ILE A 181 -38.32 -46.75 7.44
C ILE A 181 -38.60 -46.93 5.94
N GLN A 182 -37.65 -46.60 5.07
CA GLN A 182 -37.81 -46.77 3.63
C GLN A 182 -37.98 -48.24 3.23
N LYS A 183 -37.21 -49.16 3.83
CA LYS A 183 -37.36 -50.62 3.63
C LYS A 183 -38.69 -51.17 4.15
N MET A 184 -39.22 -50.63 5.25
CA MET A 184 -40.52 -51.04 5.79
C MET A 184 -41.71 -50.52 4.96
N ILE A 185 -41.64 -49.27 4.48
CA ILE A 185 -42.62 -48.72 3.52
C ILE A 185 -42.63 -49.55 2.23
N ASN A 186 -41.44 -49.91 1.73
CA ASN A 186 -41.31 -50.70 0.50
C ASN A 186 -41.76 -52.17 0.66
N SER A 187 -41.89 -52.69 1.90
CA SER A 187 -42.35 -54.06 2.19
C SER A 187 -43.83 -54.15 2.58
N GLY A 188 -44.57 -53.03 2.61
CA GLY A 188 -46.02 -53.01 2.81
C GLY A 188 -46.49 -53.38 4.21
N ASN A 189 -45.62 -53.32 5.21
CA ASN A 189 -45.93 -53.71 6.59
C ASN A 189 -46.54 -52.54 7.38
N THR A 190 -47.82 -52.63 7.75
CA THR A 190 -48.60 -51.57 8.43
C THR A 190 -48.84 -51.87 9.91
N ASP A 191 -47.78 -52.09 10.69
CA ASP A 191 -47.90 -52.20 12.15
C ASP A 191 -47.61 -50.85 12.84
N LEU A 192 -48.68 -50.09 13.11
CA LEU A 192 -48.65 -48.74 13.67
C LEU A 192 -48.07 -48.70 15.11
N ASP A 193 -48.19 -49.78 15.87
CA ASP A 193 -47.75 -49.84 17.28
C ASP A 193 -46.23 -49.92 17.39
N THR A 194 -45.58 -50.54 16.39
CA THR A 194 -44.12 -50.54 16.25
C THR A 194 -43.59 -49.16 15.88
N TYR A 195 -44.34 -48.37 15.07
CA TYR A 195 -44.02 -46.97 14.78
C TYR A 195 -44.11 -46.09 16.03
N LEU A 196 -45.19 -46.22 16.81
CA LEU A 196 -45.45 -45.39 18.00
C LEU A 196 -44.41 -45.65 19.11
N SER A 197 -44.03 -46.92 19.31
CA SER A 197 -43.06 -47.31 20.34
C SER A 197 -41.65 -46.79 20.06
N ARG A 198 -41.29 -46.63 18.77
CA ARG A 198 -39.97 -46.10 18.39
C ARG A 198 -39.92 -44.58 18.32
N LEU A 199 -41.05 -43.91 18.03
CA LEU A 199 -41.15 -42.46 18.14
C LEU A 199 -40.91 -41.99 19.58
N LYS A 200 -41.46 -42.73 20.56
CA LYS A 200 -41.20 -42.50 21.99
C LYS A 200 -39.72 -42.58 22.37
N LEU A 201 -38.98 -43.54 21.81
CA LEU A 201 -37.53 -43.66 22.02
C LEU A 201 -36.74 -42.48 21.45
N ALA A 202 -37.24 -41.85 20.38
CA ALA A 202 -36.65 -40.63 19.83
C ALA A 202 -37.00 -39.39 20.67
N GLU A 203 -38.23 -39.30 21.18
CA GLU A 203 -38.65 -38.26 22.14
C GLU A 203 -37.86 -38.33 23.45
N GLU A 204 -37.69 -39.52 24.03
CA GLU A 204 -36.89 -39.72 25.25
C GLU A 204 -35.42 -39.30 25.08
N ARG A 205 -34.88 -39.44 23.85
CA ARG A 205 -33.51 -39.00 23.53
C ARG A 205 -33.41 -37.49 23.32
N LEU A 206 -34.41 -36.87 22.70
CA LEU A 206 -34.51 -35.40 22.59
C LEU A 206 -34.61 -34.75 23.97
N ASP A 207 -35.40 -35.32 24.88
CA ASP A 207 -35.50 -34.90 26.28
C ASP A 207 -34.15 -35.02 27.01
N GLN A 208 -33.37 -36.06 26.70
CA GLN A 208 -32.04 -36.24 27.27
C GLN A 208 -31.05 -35.20 26.73
N TYR A 209 -31.14 -34.84 25.44
CA TYR A 209 -30.34 -33.77 24.84
C TYR A 209 -30.65 -32.40 25.43
N GLU A 210 -31.93 -32.10 25.66
CA GLU A 210 -32.34 -30.84 26.29
C GLU A 210 -31.79 -30.74 27.73
N LYS A 211 -31.78 -31.87 28.46
CA LYS A 211 -31.15 -31.97 29.79
C LYS A 211 -29.62 -31.83 29.74
N ASP A 212 -28.94 -32.41 28.76
CA ASP A 212 -27.49 -32.33 28.61
C ASP A 212 -27.02 -30.92 28.18
N LEU A 213 -27.81 -30.22 27.36
CA LEU A 213 -27.63 -28.79 27.06
C LEU A 213 -27.84 -27.92 28.31
N ALA A 214 -28.90 -28.17 29.08
CA ALA A 214 -29.18 -27.48 30.34
C ALA A 214 -28.11 -27.76 31.42
N ALA A 215 -27.46 -28.92 31.38
CA ALA A 215 -26.34 -29.31 32.24
C ALA A 215 -24.97 -28.78 31.76
N GLY A 216 -24.93 -27.97 30.70
CA GLY A 216 -23.72 -27.32 30.21
C GLY A 216 -22.73 -28.25 29.49
N LYS A 217 -23.19 -29.40 29.00
CA LYS A 217 -22.35 -30.34 28.23
C LYS A 217 -22.18 -29.93 26.75
N GLY A 218 -22.92 -28.94 26.27
CA GLY A 218 -22.68 -28.25 25.00
C GLY A 218 -21.73 -27.05 25.17
N VAL A 219 -21.11 -26.59 24.09
CA VAL A 219 -20.30 -25.36 24.11
C VAL A 219 -21.23 -24.17 24.36
N SER A 220 -21.20 -23.60 25.57
CA SER A 220 -22.00 -22.43 25.90
C SER A 220 -21.43 -21.18 25.24
N GLN A 221 -22.29 -20.18 24.99
CA GLN A 221 -21.87 -18.84 24.52
C GLN A 221 -20.75 -18.27 25.41
N ALA A 222 -20.84 -18.48 26.73
CA ALA A 222 -19.83 -18.04 27.69
C ALA A 222 -18.48 -18.78 27.54
N ALA A 223 -18.50 -20.08 27.24
CA ALA A 223 -17.28 -20.84 26.96
C ALA A 223 -16.62 -20.39 25.65
N LEU A 224 -17.43 -20.10 24.63
CA LEU A 224 -16.95 -19.54 23.36
C LEU A 224 -16.38 -18.13 23.54
N ASP A 225 -17.06 -17.25 24.27
CA ASP A 225 -16.59 -15.90 24.54
C ASP A 225 -15.32 -15.89 25.40
N SER A 226 -15.17 -16.84 26.33
CA SER A 226 -13.94 -17.01 27.09
C SER A 226 -12.78 -17.51 26.22
N ALA A 227 -13.03 -18.46 25.31
CA ALA A 227 -12.01 -18.97 24.39
C ALA A 227 -11.56 -17.92 23.35
N LEU A 228 -12.44 -16.99 23.00
CA LEU A 228 -12.16 -15.91 22.04
C LEU A 228 -11.58 -14.64 22.69
N ALA A 229 -11.50 -14.56 24.02
CA ALA A 229 -11.07 -13.36 24.73
C ALA A 229 -9.61 -12.98 24.40
N ASP A 230 -8.69 -13.94 24.46
CA ASP A 230 -7.26 -13.70 24.22
C ASP A 230 -6.97 -13.39 22.75
N LEU A 231 -7.74 -13.98 21.83
CA LEU A 231 -7.69 -13.68 20.40
C LEU A 231 -8.16 -12.23 20.13
N ARG A 232 -9.25 -11.79 20.76
CA ARG A 232 -9.75 -10.40 20.65
C ARG A 232 -8.73 -9.40 21.19
N ILE A 233 -8.04 -9.72 22.29
CA ILE A 233 -6.97 -8.89 22.86
C ILE A 233 -5.77 -8.84 21.90
N SER A 234 -5.31 -9.99 21.40
CA SER A 234 -4.17 -10.05 20.48
C SER A 234 -4.41 -9.33 19.15
N ILE A 235 -5.63 -9.40 18.62
CA ILE A 235 -6.04 -8.63 17.43
C ILE A 235 -6.05 -7.13 17.75
N LYS A 236 -6.60 -6.74 18.91
CA LYS A 236 -6.63 -5.34 19.33
C LYS A 236 -5.22 -4.77 19.54
N ASP A 237 -4.32 -5.53 20.15
CA ASP A 237 -2.95 -5.14 20.41
C ASP A 237 -2.11 -5.10 19.12
N GLY A 238 -2.29 -6.07 18.22
CA GLY A 238 -1.66 -6.06 16.90
C GLY A 238 -2.15 -4.92 16.00
N LEU A 239 -3.45 -4.60 16.05
CA LEU A 239 -4.00 -3.44 15.35
C LEU A 239 -3.45 -2.14 15.94
N ALA A 240 -3.36 -2.05 17.28
CA ALA A 240 -2.74 -0.91 17.94
C ALA A 240 -1.27 -0.72 17.51
N GLU A 241 -0.50 -1.80 17.38
CA GLU A 241 0.89 -1.76 16.91
C GLU A 241 1.02 -1.36 15.44
N LEU A 242 0.12 -1.82 14.56
CA LEU A 242 0.07 -1.46 13.15
C LEU A 242 -0.38 -0.01 12.92
N THR A 243 -1.18 0.54 13.83
CA THR A 243 -1.58 1.95 13.82
C THR A 243 -0.58 2.88 14.50
N LYS A 244 0.45 2.34 15.19
CA LYS A 244 1.52 3.17 15.72
C LYS A 244 2.34 3.71 14.56
N THR A 245 2.50 5.02 14.58
CA THR A 245 3.34 5.73 13.63
C THR A 245 4.76 5.23 13.81
N VAL A 246 5.35 4.71 12.72
CA VAL A 246 6.74 4.23 12.71
C VAL A 246 7.59 5.44 13.12
N PRO A 247 8.26 5.42 14.29
CA PRO A 247 9.12 6.51 14.67
C PRO A 247 10.31 6.48 13.72
N ILE A 248 10.27 7.37 12.73
CA ILE A 248 11.39 7.63 11.86
C ILE A 248 12.47 8.25 12.76
N ASP A 249 13.63 7.61 12.84
CA ASP A 249 14.80 8.18 13.51
C ASP A 249 15.02 9.61 12.98
N ASN A 250 15.29 10.58 13.85
CA ASN A 250 15.64 11.94 13.43
C ASN A 250 16.84 11.96 12.45
N ALA A 251 17.62 10.88 12.37
CA ALA A 251 18.65 10.67 11.35
C ALA A 251 18.11 10.48 9.91
N LEU A 252 16.81 10.24 9.72
CA LEU A 252 16.13 10.12 8.43
C LEU A 252 15.39 11.41 8.00
N ILE A 253 15.30 12.43 8.86
CA ILE A 253 14.82 13.76 8.46
C ILE A 253 15.87 14.36 7.52
N ILE A 254 15.50 14.58 6.27
CA ILE A 254 16.45 15.02 5.24
C ILE A 254 16.70 16.53 5.36
N GLY A 255 15.68 17.29 5.73
CA GLY A 255 15.80 18.69 6.07
C GLY A 255 16.55 18.96 7.38
N GLY A 256 17.02 20.19 7.54
CA GLY A 256 17.62 20.67 8.78
C GLY A 256 16.57 20.92 9.88
N PRO A 257 17.01 21.07 11.14
CA PRO A 257 16.11 21.42 12.23
C PRO A 257 15.54 22.83 12.01
N ILE A 258 14.28 23.02 12.39
CA ILE A 258 13.63 24.34 12.42
C ILE A 258 14.38 25.25 13.39
N SER A 259 14.76 26.45 12.96
CA SER A 259 15.47 27.39 13.82
C SER A 259 14.60 27.84 15.00
N ALA A 260 15.23 28.29 16.10
CA ALA A 260 14.48 28.76 17.26
C ALA A 260 13.54 29.94 16.94
N ASP A 261 13.97 30.84 16.05
CA ASP A 261 13.18 32.00 15.63
C ASP A 261 11.96 31.57 14.79
N GLU A 262 12.14 30.66 13.85
CA GLU A 262 11.04 30.09 13.05
C GLU A 262 10.07 29.31 13.94
N LYS A 263 10.60 28.50 14.86
CA LYS A 263 9.78 27.74 15.81
C LYS A 263 8.91 28.68 16.64
N ASN A 264 9.43 29.81 17.13
CA ASN A 264 8.64 30.79 17.87
C ASN A 264 7.51 31.41 17.03
N VAL A 265 7.73 31.65 15.73
CA VAL A 265 6.68 32.11 14.81
C VAL A 265 5.62 31.03 14.63
N LEU A 266 6.06 29.79 14.41
CA LEU A 266 5.17 28.65 14.21
C LEU A 266 4.35 28.33 15.47
N ASP A 267 4.94 28.36 16.66
CA ASP A 267 4.24 28.17 17.94
C ASP A 267 3.10 29.18 18.12
N ARG A 268 3.30 30.44 17.70
CA ARG A 268 2.22 31.45 17.69
C ARG A 268 1.13 31.09 16.71
N LEU A 269 1.47 30.71 15.47
CA LEU A 269 0.48 30.27 14.49
C LEU A 269 -0.30 29.04 14.99
N ARG A 270 0.39 28.04 15.53
CA ARG A 270 -0.20 26.83 16.14
C ARG A 270 -1.29 27.16 17.17
N SER A 271 -1.06 28.16 18.02
CA SER A 271 -2.06 28.60 19.01
C SER A 271 -3.30 29.30 18.44
N THR A 272 -3.31 29.60 17.15
CA THR A 272 -4.45 30.20 16.45
C THR A 272 -5.27 29.21 15.63
N VAL A 273 -4.79 27.96 15.47
CA VAL A 273 -5.48 26.94 14.68
C VAL A 273 -6.72 26.45 15.42
N ASP A 274 -7.89 26.61 14.79
CA ASP A 274 -9.14 26.06 15.29
C ASP A 274 -9.30 24.60 14.83
N THR A 275 -8.89 23.66 15.68
CA THR A 275 -8.93 22.22 15.40
C THR A 275 -10.35 21.64 15.43
N THR A 276 -11.37 22.44 15.79
CA THR A 276 -12.78 22.03 15.67
C THR A 276 -13.32 22.18 14.24
N LYS A 277 -12.55 22.82 13.36
CA LYS A 277 -12.85 23.04 11.95
C LYS A 277 -11.93 22.20 11.07
N PHE A 278 -12.31 22.05 9.80
CA PHE A 278 -11.45 21.37 8.83
C PHE A 278 -10.27 22.27 8.47
N ASN A 279 -9.05 21.72 8.55
CA ASN A 279 -7.81 22.43 8.29
C ASN A 279 -7.00 21.70 7.21
N LEU A 280 -6.71 22.40 6.11
CA LEU A 280 -5.85 21.96 5.01
C LEU A 280 -4.60 22.85 4.97
N LEU A 281 -3.43 22.25 5.12
CA LEU A 281 -2.16 22.94 4.90
C LEU A 281 -1.73 22.73 3.45
N PHE A 282 -1.48 23.83 2.73
CA PHE A 282 -1.00 23.81 1.35
C PHE A 282 0.39 24.42 1.25
N ILE A 283 1.38 23.59 0.92
CA ILE A 283 2.74 23.99 0.57
C ILE A 283 2.94 23.67 -0.91
N ASN A 284 3.53 24.56 -1.69
CA ASN A 284 3.72 24.38 -3.13
C ASN A 284 5.05 24.98 -3.54
N ASP A 285 5.58 24.54 -4.68
CA ASP A 285 6.75 25.18 -5.29
C ASP A 285 7.89 25.23 -4.26
N SER A 286 8.16 24.07 -3.67
CA SER A 286 9.30 23.87 -2.76
C SER A 286 10.61 23.80 -3.52
N HIS A 287 10.57 23.41 -4.80
CA HIS A 287 11.72 23.40 -5.71
C HIS A 287 12.97 22.84 -5.01
N TYR A 288 12.81 21.69 -4.36
CA TYR A 288 13.91 21.02 -3.68
C TYR A 288 14.93 20.53 -4.72
N GLY A 289 16.20 20.83 -4.49
CA GLY A 289 17.28 20.37 -5.36
C GLY A 289 18.65 20.58 -4.74
N MET A 290 19.57 19.63 -4.96
CA MET A 290 20.97 19.73 -4.52
C MET A 290 21.76 20.84 -5.22
N GLN A 291 21.30 21.28 -6.38
CA GLN A 291 21.62 22.57 -6.98
C GLN A 291 20.30 23.33 -6.93
N SER A 292 20.32 24.59 -6.52
CA SER A 292 19.16 25.46 -6.65
C SER A 292 19.63 26.64 -7.47
N ASP A 293 18.89 26.98 -8.52
CA ASP A 293 19.21 28.14 -9.35
C ASP A 293 18.93 29.47 -8.62
N ILE A 294 18.41 29.41 -7.39
CA ILE A 294 18.16 30.59 -6.56
C ILE A 294 19.47 31.04 -5.92
N PRO A 295 20.04 32.19 -6.34
CA PRO A 295 21.22 32.74 -5.71
C PRO A 295 20.92 33.00 -4.22
N ASN A 296 21.79 32.55 -3.33
CA ASN A 296 21.78 32.74 -1.86
C ASN A 296 21.11 31.65 -0.99
N TYR A 297 20.55 30.58 -1.55
CA TYR A 297 19.97 29.49 -0.74
C TYR A 297 20.71 28.17 -0.90
N GLY A 298 20.88 27.46 0.21
CA GLY A 298 21.57 26.18 0.23
C GLY A 298 20.71 25.04 -0.33
N PRO A 299 21.32 23.89 -0.64
CA PRO A 299 20.69 22.73 -1.31
C PRO A 299 19.57 22.03 -0.53
N ARG A 300 19.20 22.54 0.66
CA ARG A 300 18.13 21.99 1.52
C ARG A 300 17.02 22.98 1.81
N TYR A 301 17.02 24.14 1.16
CA TYR A 301 16.06 25.20 1.50
C TYR A 301 14.60 24.76 1.30
N GLY A 302 14.28 24.15 0.15
CA GLY A 302 12.93 23.64 -0.13
C GLY A 302 12.43 22.64 0.92
N ILE A 303 13.25 21.64 1.24
CA ILE A 303 12.90 20.61 2.24
C ILE A 303 12.87 21.16 3.67
N ASN A 304 13.67 22.19 4.00
CA ASN A 304 13.56 22.87 5.28
C ASN A 304 12.22 23.61 5.42
N HIS A 305 11.72 24.19 4.33
CA HIS A 305 10.40 24.83 4.35
C HIS A 305 9.27 23.79 4.47
N LEU A 306 9.41 22.63 3.83
CA LEU A 306 8.51 21.49 4.10
C LEU A 306 8.49 21.13 5.58
N ASN A 307 9.66 21.07 6.25
CA ASN A 307 9.71 20.86 7.70
C ASN A 307 8.95 21.93 8.51
N THR A 308 8.96 23.19 8.08
CA THR A 308 8.15 24.24 8.76
C THR A 308 6.66 24.02 8.62
N ALA A 309 6.21 23.50 7.47
CA ALA A 309 4.82 23.13 7.23
C ALA A 309 4.43 21.88 8.05
N LEU A 310 5.26 20.83 8.01
CA LEU A 310 5.07 19.60 8.78
C LEU A 310 5.12 19.82 10.29
N TYR A 311 5.65 20.96 10.75
CA TYR A 311 5.55 21.36 12.15
C TYR A 311 4.10 21.59 12.62
N LEU A 312 3.12 21.68 11.72
CA LEU A 312 1.68 21.79 12.04
C LEU A 312 0.91 20.48 11.86
N ASP A 313 1.58 19.37 11.50
CA ASP A 313 0.97 18.09 11.15
C ASP A 313 -0.04 17.56 12.18
N ASP A 314 0.19 17.81 13.48
CA ASP A 314 -0.71 17.40 14.58
C ASP A 314 -1.93 18.31 14.79
N LEU A 315 -2.07 19.40 14.04
CA LEU A 315 -3.16 20.38 14.16
C LEU A 315 -4.03 20.47 12.90
N VAL A 316 -3.65 19.79 11.82
CA VAL A 316 -4.36 19.86 10.54
C VAL A 316 -4.90 18.49 10.16
N ASN A 317 -5.92 18.47 9.29
CA ASN A 317 -6.50 17.22 8.80
C ASN A 317 -5.73 16.68 7.60
N VAL A 318 -5.21 17.57 6.77
CA VAL A 318 -4.51 17.22 5.55
C VAL A 318 -3.39 18.21 5.24
N VAL A 319 -2.26 17.68 4.76
CA VAL A 319 -1.16 18.43 4.17
C VAL A 319 -1.10 18.07 2.69
N VAL A 320 -1.12 19.08 1.82
CA VAL A 320 -0.97 18.90 0.37
C VAL A 320 0.28 19.63 -0.09
N ALA A 321 1.22 18.89 -0.67
CA ALA A 321 2.29 19.42 -1.48
C ALA A 321 1.75 19.64 -2.91
N GLY A 322 1.64 20.91 -3.31
CA GLY A 322 0.91 21.36 -4.49
C GLY A 322 1.61 21.17 -5.84
N GLY A 323 2.71 20.42 -5.89
CA GLY A 323 3.55 20.29 -7.08
C GLY A 323 4.73 21.25 -7.08
N ASP A 324 5.66 21.01 -8.01
CA ASP A 324 7.00 21.60 -8.02
C ASP A 324 7.70 21.34 -6.67
N ASN A 325 7.61 20.07 -6.28
CA ASN A 325 8.20 19.51 -5.08
C ASN A 325 9.73 19.56 -5.21
N ILE A 326 10.25 19.25 -6.41
CA ILE A 326 11.66 19.38 -6.77
C ILE A 326 11.90 20.45 -7.85
N ASP A 327 13.12 20.97 -7.95
CA ASP A 327 13.47 22.04 -8.91
C ASP A 327 13.63 21.52 -10.36
N GLY A 328 13.75 20.19 -10.56
CA GLY A 328 13.67 19.59 -11.90
C GLY A 328 14.93 19.74 -12.79
N HIS A 329 15.91 20.55 -12.38
CA HIS A 329 17.00 21.02 -13.24
C HIS A 329 18.36 20.31 -13.04
N LEU A 330 18.49 19.42 -12.04
CA LEU A 330 19.75 18.74 -11.75
C LEU A 330 20.21 17.84 -12.92
N LEU A 331 21.39 18.13 -13.47
CA LEU A 331 21.89 17.47 -14.70
C LEU A 331 21.90 15.94 -14.64
N SER A 332 22.15 15.37 -13.45
CA SER A 332 22.18 13.93 -13.22
C SER A 332 20.78 13.37 -13.01
N THR A 333 20.34 12.42 -13.85
CA THR A 333 19.06 11.70 -13.65
C THR A 333 19.01 10.99 -12.29
N ASN A 334 20.11 10.35 -11.86
CA ASN A 334 20.17 9.72 -10.54
C ASN A 334 20.06 10.73 -9.39
N GLY A 335 20.62 11.92 -9.58
CA GLY A 335 20.49 13.00 -8.61
C GLY A 335 19.04 13.47 -8.51
N LEU A 336 18.39 13.68 -9.66
CA LEU A 336 16.99 14.10 -9.71
C LEU A 336 16.05 13.09 -9.05
N LEU A 337 16.25 11.79 -9.32
CA LEU A 337 15.50 10.72 -8.65
C LEU A 337 15.77 10.67 -7.14
N ASN A 338 16.95 11.07 -6.68
CA ASN A 338 17.23 11.18 -5.25
C ASN A 338 16.54 12.38 -4.61
N ASP A 339 16.48 13.52 -5.31
CA ASP A 339 15.76 14.71 -4.84
C ASP A 339 14.26 14.39 -4.70
N GLU A 340 13.68 13.72 -5.71
CA GLU A 340 12.27 13.29 -5.71
C GLU A 340 11.95 12.37 -4.52
N LYS A 341 12.74 11.29 -4.36
CA LYS A 341 12.60 10.36 -3.23
C LYS A 341 12.81 11.03 -1.89
N GLY A 342 13.76 11.97 -1.81
CA GLY A 342 14.05 12.70 -0.59
C GLY A 342 12.86 13.54 -0.16
N TYR A 343 12.28 14.30 -1.09
CA TYR A 343 11.08 15.09 -0.79
C TYR A 343 9.89 14.19 -0.42
N ALA A 344 9.67 13.10 -1.15
CA ALA A 344 8.58 12.15 -0.88
C ALA A 344 8.70 11.52 0.52
N LEU A 345 9.91 11.09 0.91
CA LEU A 345 10.16 10.52 2.23
C LEU A 345 9.88 11.51 3.36
N ASP A 346 10.34 12.75 3.21
CA ASP A 346 10.19 13.80 4.22
C ASP A 346 8.73 14.26 4.33
N LEU A 347 8.03 14.42 3.20
CA LEU A 347 6.59 14.69 3.20
C LEU A 347 5.83 13.58 3.92
N LEU A 348 5.97 12.34 3.44
CA LEU A 348 5.15 11.22 3.91
C LEU A 348 5.48 10.78 5.32
N PHE A 349 6.73 10.93 5.76
CA PHE A 349 7.20 10.33 7.01
C PHE A 349 8.10 11.24 7.88
N GLY A 350 8.37 12.48 7.49
CA GLY A 350 9.20 13.43 8.24
C GLY A 350 8.52 14.04 9.48
N SER A 351 7.31 13.62 9.81
CA SER A 351 6.57 14.04 11.01
C SER A 351 5.82 12.84 11.61
N PRO A 352 5.20 12.96 12.80
CA PRO A 352 4.49 11.87 13.46
C PRO A 352 3.27 11.30 12.70
N ASN A 353 2.98 11.74 11.47
CA ASN A 353 1.89 11.30 10.59
C ASN A 353 0.50 11.43 11.21
N HIS A 354 0.20 12.61 11.74
CA HIS A 354 -1.15 12.90 12.25
C HIS A 354 -2.12 13.35 11.16
N ALA A 355 -1.66 14.16 10.21
CA ALA A 355 -2.47 14.57 9.06
C ALA A 355 -2.35 13.56 7.91
N ASP A 356 -3.36 13.50 7.07
CA ASP A 356 -3.24 12.84 5.76
C ASP A 356 -2.31 13.67 4.87
N LYS A 357 -1.47 13.03 4.05
CA LYS A 357 -0.46 13.76 3.26
C LYS A 357 -0.48 13.34 1.81
N PHE A 358 -0.56 14.34 0.93
CA PHE A 358 -0.62 14.09 -0.51
C PHE A 358 0.32 15.01 -1.28
N ALA A 359 0.94 14.49 -2.33
CA ALA A 359 1.68 15.28 -3.30
C ALA A 359 0.93 15.30 -4.63
N LEU A 360 0.87 16.49 -5.23
CA LEU A 360 0.52 16.70 -6.62
C LEU A 360 1.81 16.82 -7.44
N ARG A 361 1.70 16.55 -8.74
CA ARG A 361 2.81 16.70 -9.69
C ARG A 361 2.71 18.08 -10.35
N GLY A 362 3.78 18.85 -10.24
CA GLY A 362 3.98 20.11 -10.95
C GLY A 362 4.79 19.95 -12.23
N ASN A 363 5.08 21.07 -12.88
CA ASN A 363 5.79 21.12 -14.15
C ASN A 363 7.30 20.88 -14.02
N HIS A 364 7.87 21.03 -12.83
CA HIS A 364 9.28 20.72 -12.55
C HIS A 364 9.52 19.26 -12.12
N ASP A 365 8.50 18.59 -11.59
CA ASP A 365 8.62 17.26 -10.96
C ASP A 365 8.95 16.12 -11.94
N ASP A 366 8.78 16.34 -13.25
CA ASP A 366 9.22 15.38 -14.27
C ASP A 366 10.67 15.59 -14.74
N GLY A 367 11.30 16.68 -14.29
CA GLY A 367 12.64 17.13 -14.69
C GLY A 367 12.80 17.40 -16.18
N SER A 368 11.70 17.68 -16.89
CA SER A 368 11.69 17.86 -18.35
C SER A 368 12.27 19.21 -18.81
N LEU A 369 12.59 20.11 -17.88
CA LEU A 369 13.40 21.31 -18.14
C LEU A 369 14.73 20.97 -18.80
N ARG A 370 15.37 19.88 -18.38
CA ARG A 370 16.61 19.39 -18.99
C ARG A 370 16.41 18.98 -20.45
N LEU A 371 15.29 18.31 -20.74
CA LEU A 371 14.94 17.90 -22.10
C LEU A 371 14.65 19.10 -22.99
N ARG A 372 13.95 20.12 -22.46
CA ARG A 372 13.76 21.39 -23.16
C ARG A 372 15.10 22.05 -23.48
N TRP A 373 15.96 22.23 -22.48
CA TRP A 373 17.29 22.84 -22.69
C TRP A 373 18.12 22.08 -23.72
N PHE A 374 18.08 20.75 -23.69
CA PHE A 374 18.75 19.91 -24.68
C PHE A 374 18.23 20.19 -26.10
N ARG A 375 16.91 20.27 -26.29
CA ARG A 375 16.28 20.57 -27.59
C ARG A 375 16.58 21.99 -28.08
N GLU A 376 16.71 22.95 -27.16
CA GLU A 376 17.03 24.35 -27.46
C GLU A 376 18.53 24.59 -27.70
N GLY A 377 19.40 23.62 -27.39
CA GLY A 377 20.85 23.81 -27.42
C GLY A 377 21.35 24.80 -26.36
N SER A 378 20.65 24.89 -25.22
CA SER A 378 20.99 25.77 -24.10
C SER A 378 22.35 25.41 -23.49
N GLN A 379 23.08 26.41 -22.98
CA GLN A 379 24.34 26.19 -22.25
C GLN A 379 24.15 25.42 -20.93
N TYR A 380 22.91 25.35 -20.43
CA TYR A 380 22.53 24.61 -19.22
C TYR A 380 22.06 23.18 -19.53
N ALA A 381 22.06 22.78 -20.81
CA ALA A 381 21.65 21.46 -21.23
C ALA A 381 22.64 20.38 -20.76
N PRO A 382 22.15 19.17 -20.38
CA PRO A 382 23.01 18.01 -20.23
C PRO A 382 23.76 17.68 -21.53
N ALA A 383 24.95 17.10 -21.40
CA ALA A 383 25.78 16.73 -22.56
C ALA A 383 25.18 15.59 -23.41
N THR A 384 24.24 14.84 -22.86
CA THR A 384 23.55 13.72 -23.52
C THR A 384 22.06 13.88 -23.39
N PHE A 385 21.31 13.18 -24.26
CA PHE A 385 19.85 13.17 -24.24
C PHE A 385 19.33 12.83 -22.83
N PRO A 386 18.56 13.72 -22.18
CA PRO A 386 18.14 13.51 -20.80
C PRO A 386 16.86 12.68 -20.71
N GLU A 387 16.85 11.73 -19.78
CA GLU A 387 15.64 11.02 -19.34
C GLU A 387 14.82 11.90 -18.41
N THR A 388 13.49 11.73 -18.41
CA THR A 388 12.54 12.41 -17.50
C THR A 388 12.02 11.44 -16.44
N ILE A 389 11.51 11.96 -15.32
CA ILE A 389 10.80 11.16 -14.33
C ILE A 389 9.40 10.87 -14.87
N SER A 390 9.11 9.59 -15.13
CA SER A 390 7.77 9.16 -15.56
C SER A 390 6.74 9.27 -14.45
N GLU A 391 5.46 9.38 -14.81
CA GLU A 391 4.36 9.32 -13.84
C GLU A 391 4.39 8.02 -13.02
N ALA A 392 4.79 6.89 -13.63
CA ALA A 392 4.96 5.63 -12.92
C ALA A 392 6.02 5.71 -11.80
N GLN A 393 7.11 6.43 -12.03
CA GLN A 393 8.16 6.63 -11.03
C GLN A 393 7.69 7.58 -9.92
N PHE A 394 7.06 8.70 -10.27
CA PHE A 394 6.44 9.63 -9.30
C PHE A 394 5.47 8.87 -8.37
N LYS A 395 4.56 8.08 -8.95
CA LYS A 395 3.58 7.28 -8.21
C LYS A 395 4.24 6.28 -7.25
N ALA A 396 5.35 5.68 -7.65
CA ALA A 396 6.11 4.74 -6.83
C ALA A 396 6.81 5.45 -5.67
N ASP A 397 7.45 6.59 -5.93
CA ASP A 397 8.19 7.36 -4.92
C ASP A 397 7.25 7.95 -3.86
N TYR A 398 6.07 8.43 -4.24
CA TYR A 398 5.02 8.89 -3.32
C TYR A 398 4.07 7.79 -2.83
N VAL A 399 4.34 6.52 -3.12
CA VAL A 399 3.60 5.35 -2.60
C VAL A 399 2.08 5.44 -2.82
N THR A 400 1.66 6.03 -3.95
CA THR A 400 0.25 6.30 -4.28
C THR A 400 -0.62 5.04 -4.31
N GLY A 401 -0.08 3.91 -4.79
CA GLY A 401 -0.76 2.62 -4.79
C GLY A 401 -0.93 1.98 -3.41
N GLY A 402 -0.25 2.50 -2.38
CA GLY A 402 -0.37 2.03 -1.00
C GLY A 402 -1.61 2.56 -0.27
N LEU A 403 -2.25 3.60 -0.81
CA LEU A 403 -3.43 4.25 -0.20
C LEU A 403 -3.24 4.55 1.29
N LEU A 404 -2.09 5.15 1.63
CA LEU A 404 -1.60 5.29 3.01
C LEU A 404 -2.60 5.99 3.94
N PHE A 405 -3.49 6.80 3.37
CA PHE A 405 -4.44 7.63 4.11
C PHE A 405 -5.90 7.24 3.83
N ASN A 406 -6.13 6.03 3.28
CA ASN A 406 -7.45 5.55 2.87
C ASN A 406 -8.15 6.52 1.90
N GLU A 407 -7.38 7.13 0.99
CA GLU A 407 -7.90 7.95 -0.10
C GLU A 407 -8.40 7.09 -1.27
N HIS A 408 -9.17 7.69 -2.16
CA HIS A 408 -9.66 7.06 -3.38
C HIS A 408 -8.90 7.56 -4.60
N ARG A 409 -8.42 6.62 -5.42
CA ARG A 409 -7.67 6.87 -6.65
C ARG A 409 -8.22 6.03 -7.80
N GLN A 410 -7.93 6.44 -9.04
CA GLN A 410 -8.14 5.57 -10.20
C GLN A 410 -6.94 4.62 -10.32
N GLY A 411 -7.03 3.46 -9.69
CA GLY A 411 -5.86 2.58 -9.52
C GLY A 411 -4.86 3.24 -8.57
N ASP A 412 -3.65 3.49 -9.05
CA ASP A 412 -2.56 4.15 -8.33
C ASP A 412 -2.37 5.62 -8.75
N SER A 413 -3.34 6.24 -9.44
CA SER A 413 -3.21 7.59 -10.03
C SER A 413 -2.57 8.65 -9.13
N ALA A 414 -1.87 9.63 -9.73
CA ALA A 414 -1.34 10.79 -9.01
C ALA A 414 -2.42 11.78 -8.53
N TYR A 415 -3.67 11.64 -9.00
CA TYR A 415 -4.85 12.35 -8.51
C TYR A 415 -5.66 11.46 -7.54
N PHE A 416 -6.41 12.09 -6.64
CA PHE A 416 -7.15 11.41 -5.57
C PHE A 416 -8.38 12.21 -5.10
N TYR A 417 -9.29 11.56 -4.38
CA TYR A 417 -10.18 12.26 -3.46
C TYR A 417 -10.20 11.59 -2.09
N LYS A 418 -10.50 12.38 -1.05
CA LYS A 418 -10.66 11.90 0.32
C LYS A 418 -11.84 12.62 0.98
N ASP A 419 -12.70 11.84 1.62
CA ASP A 419 -13.77 12.34 2.46
C ASP A 419 -13.32 12.44 3.91
N TYR A 420 -13.74 13.52 4.58
CA TYR A 420 -13.57 13.79 6.00
C TYR A 420 -14.96 13.94 6.65
N PRO A 421 -15.62 12.83 7.01
CA PRO A 421 -17.03 12.86 7.41
C PRO A 421 -17.32 13.69 8.65
N ASP A 422 -16.41 13.68 9.63
CA ASP A 422 -16.55 14.46 10.87
C ASP A 422 -16.63 15.97 10.60
N PHE A 423 -16.04 16.42 9.48
CA PHE A 423 -16.03 17.81 9.06
C PHE A 423 -16.94 18.08 7.86
N LYS A 424 -17.52 17.03 7.25
CA LYS A 424 -18.33 17.09 6.02
C LYS A 424 -17.58 17.77 4.88
N VAL A 425 -16.34 17.35 4.64
CA VAL A 425 -15.49 17.89 3.57
C VAL A 425 -15.06 16.78 2.63
N ARG A 426 -15.09 17.06 1.32
CA ARG A 426 -14.37 16.27 0.30
C ARG A 426 -13.20 17.09 -0.22
N VAL A 427 -11.99 16.52 -0.16
CA VAL A 427 -10.81 17.08 -0.82
C VAL A 427 -10.54 16.28 -2.08
N ILE A 428 -10.30 16.97 -3.20
CA ILE A 428 -9.93 16.36 -4.48
C ILE A 428 -8.60 16.95 -4.92
N GLY A 429 -7.59 16.11 -5.11
CA GLY A 429 -6.32 16.51 -5.72
C GLY A 429 -6.26 16.09 -7.17
N LEU A 430 -5.98 17.03 -8.07
CA LEU A 430 -5.86 16.77 -9.51
C LEU A 430 -4.40 16.81 -9.96
N ASN A 431 -4.02 15.88 -10.83
CA ASN A 431 -2.76 15.90 -11.54
C ASN A 431 -2.90 16.80 -12.76
N SER A 432 -2.58 18.09 -12.60
CA SER A 432 -2.56 19.04 -13.70
C SER A 432 -1.35 18.89 -14.61
N ASN A 433 -0.46 17.94 -14.34
CA ASN A 433 0.66 17.57 -15.21
C ASN A 433 0.47 16.13 -15.76
N ASP A 434 -0.76 15.82 -16.18
CA ASP A 434 -1.17 14.55 -16.77
C ASP A 434 -0.84 14.52 -18.27
N VAL A 435 0.45 14.60 -18.59
CA VAL A 435 0.96 14.64 -19.97
C VAL A 435 0.89 13.26 -20.64
N PRO A 436 0.66 13.18 -21.98
CA PRO A 436 0.70 11.92 -22.71
C PRO A 436 2.15 11.45 -22.96
N GLU A 437 2.75 10.84 -21.93
CA GLU A 437 4.15 10.36 -21.92
C GLU A 437 4.45 9.29 -22.99
N ASP A 438 3.42 8.62 -23.50
CA ASP A 438 3.48 7.61 -24.56
C ASP A 438 3.67 8.22 -25.96
N VAL A 439 3.35 9.50 -26.13
CA VAL A 439 3.54 10.22 -27.40
C VAL A 439 4.96 10.77 -27.47
N LYS A 440 5.72 10.30 -28.46
CA LYS A 440 7.14 10.67 -28.66
C LYS A 440 7.34 11.68 -29.77
N ALA A 441 8.32 12.56 -29.60
CA ALA A 441 8.85 13.40 -30.67
C ALA A 441 9.81 12.59 -31.57
N SER A 442 10.25 13.20 -32.68
CA SER A 442 11.18 12.57 -33.63
C SER A 442 12.54 12.21 -33.04
N ASP A 443 12.92 12.82 -31.91
CA ASP A 443 14.15 12.55 -31.16
C ASP A 443 14.02 11.36 -30.20
N GLY A 444 12.84 10.75 -30.08
CA GLY A 444 12.56 9.63 -29.19
C GLY A 444 12.16 10.01 -27.76
N GLY A 445 12.28 11.29 -27.37
CA GLY A 445 11.81 11.79 -26.08
C GLY A 445 10.31 12.05 -26.05
N ILE A 446 9.77 12.35 -24.86
CA ILE A 446 8.37 12.78 -24.73
C ILE A 446 8.10 13.98 -25.63
N LYS A 447 6.98 13.95 -26.35
CA LYS A 447 6.59 15.05 -27.25
C LYS A 447 6.23 16.32 -26.47
N TYR A 448 5.63 16.13 -25.30
CA TYR A 448 5.12 17.20 -24.44
C TYR A 448 5.88 17.20 -23.11
N PRO A 449 7.01 17.94 -22.99
CA PRO A 449 7.68 18.19 -21.72
C PRO A 449 6.74 18.81 -20.69
N GLY A 450 6.61 18.20 -19.51
CA GLY A 450 5.73 18.71 -18.44
C GLY A 450 6.02 20.14 -18.01
N LEU A 451 7.25 20.63 -18.20
CA LEU A 451 7.64 22.01 -17.92
C LEU A 451 6.70 23.04 -18.57
N ASN A 452 6.33 22.79 -19.82
CA ASN A 452 5.57 23.72 -20.65
C ASN A 452 4.18 23.18 -21.01
N TYR A 453 4.02 21.87 -21.02
CA TYR A 453 2.77 21.23 -21.38
C TYR A 453 2.17 20.60 -20.14
N MET A 454 1.08 21.19 -19.68
CA MET A 454 0.26 20.72 -18.58
C MET A 454 -1.16 20.55 -19.07
N GLY A 455 -1.99 19.89 -18.27
CA GLY A 455 -3.39 19.67 -18.58
C GLY A 455 -3.90 18.35 -18.04
N TYR A 456 -5.02 17.92 -18.61
CA TYR A 456 -5.77 16.76 -18.14
C TYR A 456 -6.16 15.85 -19.31
N ARG A 457 -5.99 14.54 -19.16
CA ARG A 457 -6.42 13.55 -20.17
C ARG A 457 -7.79 12.98 -19.87
N GLN A 458 -8.36 12.31 -20.88
CA GLN A 458 -9.67 11.66 -20.85
C GLN A 458 -9.91 10.88 -19.56
N THR A 459 -8.98 9.99 -19.18
CA THR A 459 -9.14 9.10 -18.01
C THR A 459 -9.35 9.88 -16.72
N GLN A 460 -8.56 10.93 -16.48
CA GLN A 460 -8.68 11.74 -15.27
C GLN A 460 -9.98 12.56 -15.26
N LEU A 461 -10.38 13.12 -16.40
CA LEU A 461 -11.62 13.90 -16.49
C LEU A 461 -12.88 13.05 -16.40
N ASP A 462 -12.87 11.84 -16.96
CA ASP A 462 -13.95 10.87 -16.77
C ASP A 462 -14.06 10.46 -15.30
N TRP A 463 -12.93 10.18 -14.64
CA TRP A 463 -12.91 9.85 -13.22
C TRP A 463 -13.41 11.03 -12.36
N LEU A 464 -13.00 12.26 -12.67
CA LEU A 464 -13.47 13.45 -11.96
C LEU A 464 -15.00 13.57 -12.07
N ALA A 465 -15.53 13.49 -13.28
CA ALA A 465 -16.96 13.69 -13.55
C ALA A 465 -17.85 12.54 -13.03
N ASN A 466 -17.37 11.29 -13.11
CA ASN A 466 -18.19 10.10 -12.92
C ASN A 466 -17.85 9.29 -11.66
N ILE A 467 -16.81 9.70 -10.92
CA ILE A 467 -16.40 9.04 -9.67
C ILE A 467 -16.20 10.10 -8.58
N ALA A 468 -15.22 11.00 -8.73
CA ALA A 468 -14.82 11.89 -7.64
C ALA A 468 -15.88 12.94 -7.26
N LEU A 469 -16.67 13.42 -8.23
CA LEU A 469 -17.77 14.37 -8.00
C LEU A 469 -19.14 13.71 -7.88
N GLN A 470 -19.19 12.37 -7.91
CA GLN A 470 -20.41 11.60 -7.73
C GLN A 470 -20.62 11.21 -6.27
N ASN A 471 -21.89 11.05 -5.92
CA ASN A 471 -22.40 10.71 -4.59
C ASN A 471 -21.80 11.55 -3.45
N VAL A 472 -21.47 12.83 -3.70
CA VAL A 472 -21.10 13.77 -2.63
C VAL A 472 -22.36 13.99 -1.78
N PRO A 473 -22.32 13.88 -0.45
CA PRO A 473 -23.48 14.21 0.39
C PRO A 473 -23.87 15.69 0.26
N GLU A 474 -25.16 16.02 0.45
CA GLU A 474 -25.66 17.40 0.27
C GLU A 474 -25.04 18.38 1.27
N GLU A 475 -24.74 17.89 2.47
CA GLU A 475 -24.13 18.65 3.55
C GLU A 475 -22.60 18.77 3.44
N TYR A 476 -21.98 18.19 2.40
CA TYR A 476 -20.55 18.26 2.20
C TYR A 476 -20.13 19.48 1.37
N VAL A 477 -18.96 20.02 1.71
CA VAL A 477 -18.28 21.05 0.93
C VAL A 477 -17.06 20.45 0.24
N THR A 478 -16.89 20.74 -1.05
CA THR A 478 -15.75 20.25 -1.84
C THR A 478 -14.63 21.29 -1.91
N ILE A 479 -13.39 20.86 -1.73
CA ILE A 479 -12.16 21.63 -2.00
C ILE A 479 -11.38 20.88 -3.09
N ILE A 480 -10.97 21.60 -4.13
CA ILE A 480 -10.11 21.05 -5.18
C ILE A 480 -8.72 21.70 -5.06
N VAL A 481 -7.68 20.87 -5.10
CA VAL A 481 -6.27 21.28 -5.13
C VAL A 481 -5.63 20.81 -6.44
N ALA A 482 -4.86 21.69 -7.07
CA ALA A 482 -4.11 21.41 -8.31
C ALA A 482 -2.77 22.16 -8.28
N HIS A 483 -1.87 21.85 -9.21
CA HIS A 483 -0.66 22.66 -9.36
C HIS A 483 -0.94 23.95 -10.15
N VAL A 484 -1.65 23.85 -11.28
CA VAL A 484 -1.92 24.97 -12.20
C VAL A 484 -3.18 25.79 -11.84
N PRO A 485 -3.25 27.08 -12.24
CA PRO A 485 -4.45 27.91 -12.07
C PRO A 485 -5.68 27.35 -12.80
N ALA A 486 -6.87 27.60 -12.24
CA ALA A 486 -8.10 27.25 -12.96
C ALA A 486 -8.42 28.21 -14.10
N THR A 487 -7.87 29.44 -14.06
CA THR A 487 -8.17 30.48 -15.04
C THR A 487 -7.57 30.13 -16.41
N PRO A 488 -8.40 29.86 -17.43
CA PRO A 488 -7.91 29.41 -18.71
C PRO A 488 -7.35 30.57 -19.53
N THR A 489 -6.35 30.27 -20.36
CA THR A 489 -5.71 31.24 -21.25
C THR A 489 -6.08 30.98 -22.73
N ALA A 490 -5.65 31.88 -23.61
CA ALA A 490 -5.77 31.67 -25.05
C ALA A 490 -4.79 30.61 -25.59
N LEU A 491 -3.74 30.27 -24.82
CA LEU A 491 -2.65 29.40 -25.22
C LEU A 491 -2.89 27.94 -24.82
N ASP A 492 -3.82 27.68 -23.90
CA ASP A 492 -4.03 26.34 -23.31
C ASP A 492 -4.25 25.24 -24.35
N ASP A 493 -4.95 25.55 -25.43
CA ASP A 493 -5.28 24.60 -26.51
C ASP A 493 -4.52 24.88 -27.82
N ASP A 494 -3.62 25.89 -27.84
CA ASP A 494 -2.74 26.21 -28.97
C ASP A 494 -1.31 25.77 -28.65
N LEU A 495 -0.99 24.51 -29.01
CA LEU A 495 0.28 23.86 -28.71
C LEU A 495 1.39 24.18 -29.75
N SER A 496 1.25 25.27 -30.50
CA SER A 496 2.16 25.59 -31.61
C SER A 496 3.51 26.18 -31.16
N ASP A 497 3.55 26.85 -30.01
CA ASP A 497 4.77 27.43 -29.44
C ASP A 497 5.24 26.63 -28.21
N PRO A 498 6.26 25.76 -28.36
CA PRO A 498 6.74 24.91 -27.27
C PRO A 498 7.45 25.66 -26.13
N THR A 499 7.63 26.97 -26.24
CA THR A 499 8.29 27.80 -25.23
C THR A 499 7.31 28.44 -24.24
N LEU A 500 6.01 28.39 -24.53
CA LEU A 500 4.93 28.91 -23.68
C LEU A 500 4.35 27.81 -22.79
N SER A 501 3.68 28.20 -21.71
CA SER A 501 2.95 27.26 -20.87
C SER A 501 1.55 27.03 -21.43
N HIS A 502 1.13 25.77 -21.47
CA HIS A 502 -0.18 25.33 -21.93
C HIS A 502 -0.88 24.54 -20.82
N TYR A 503 -2.14 24.88 -20.52
CA TYR A 503 -2.98 24.15 -19.57
C TYR A 503 -4.13 23.44 -20.30
N THR A 504 -3.78 22.49 -21.17
CA THR A 504 -4.72 21.86 -22.09
C THR A 504 -5.91 21.25 -21.34
N ASN A 505 -7.13 21.44 -21.85
CA ASN A 505 -8.38 21.00 -21.24
C ASN A 505 -8.80 21.72 -19.93
N GLN A 506 -8.15 22.80 -19.49
CA GLN A 506 -8.55 23.53 -18.27
C GLN A 506 -10.00 24.06 -18.33
N LYS A 507 -10.42 24.59 -19.49
CA LYS A 507 -11.82 25.03 -19.70
C LYS A 507 -12.82 23.90 -19.49
N GLN A 508 -12.47 22.69 -19.93
CA GLN A 508 -13.31 21.50 -19.81
C GLN A 508 -13.41 21.04 -18.35
N VAL A 509 -12.32 21.11 -17.57
CA VAL A 509 -12.35 20.87 -16.11
C VAL A 509 -13.28 21.85 -15.41
N ASN A 510 -13.15 23.14 -15.73
CA ASN A 510 -14.02 24.18 -15.16
C ASN A 510 -15.49 23.93 -15.51
N GLN A 511 -15.79 23.45 -16.71
CA GLN A 511 -17.17 23.08 -17.08
C GLN A 511 -17.68 21.87 -16.28
N ILE A 512 -16.87 20.83 -16.06
CA ILE A 512 -17.24 19.68 -15.21
C ILE A 512 -17.60 20.15 -13.80
N ILE A 513 -16.77 21.03 -13.22
CA ILE A 513 -16.97 21.59 -11.89
C ILE A 513 -18.24 22.45 -11.84
N ASN A 514 -18.48 23.29 -12.85
CA ASN A 514 -19.68 24.10 -12.91
C ASN A 514 -20.95 23.24 -13.09
N ASP A 515 -20.89 22.14 -13.84
CA ASP A 515 -22.00 21.19 -13.93
C ASP A 515 -22.30 20.57 -12.56
N PHE A 516 -21.26 20.19 -11.80
CA PHE A 516 -21.39 19.65 -10.44
C PHE A 516 -22.05 20.65 -9.48
N LYS A 517 -21.53 21.89 -9.44
CA LYS A 517 -22.08 22.96 -8.60
C LYS A 517 -23.54 23.26 -8.92
N ASN A 518 -23.92 23.15 -10.20
CA ASN A 518 -25.25 23.47 -10.67
C ASN A 518 -26.20 22.27 -10.78
N GLY A 519 -25.74 21.04 -10.50
CA GLY A 519 -26.55 19.82 -10.61
C GLY A 519 -26.97 19.51 -12.06
N GLN A 520 -26.06 19.73 -13.02
CA GLN A 520 -26.33 19.69 -14.46
C GLN A 520 -25.76 18.44 -15.14
N THR A 521 -26.07 18.31 -16.43
CA THR A 521 -25.53 17.29 -17.32
C THR A 521 -25.11 17.95 -18.63
N SER A 522 -23.92 17.59 -19.10
CA SER A 522 -23.33 18.10 -20.33
C SER A 522 -22.53 16.98 -21.03
N VAL A 523 -22.25 17.20 -22.31
CA VAL A 523 -21.21 16.47 -23.03
C VAL A 523 -20.12 17.48 -23.36
N ILE A 524 -18.94 17.27 -22.78
CA ILE A 524 -17.81 18.20 -22.82
C ILE A 524 -16.74 17.58 -23.72
N THR A 525 -16.29 18.32 -24.72
CA THR A 525 -15.33 17.83 -25.71
C THR A 525 -14.18 18.80 -25.93
N ASN A 526 -13.02 18.26 -26.28
CA ASN A 526 -11.91 18.97 -26.89
C ASN A 526 -11.25 18.08 -27.94
N ASN A 527 -10.80 18.66 -29.04
CA ASN A 527 -10.20 17.93 -30.16
C ASN A 527 -8.74 18.35 -30.40
N VAL A 528 -8.08 18.94 -29.39
CA VAL A 528 -6.64 19.18 -29.43
C VAL A 528 -5.94 17.83 -29.59
N LYS A 529 -5.14 17.71 -30.65
CA LYS A 529 -4.50 16.46 -31.01
C LYS A 529 -3.63 15.91 -29.88
N ASP A 530 -3.73 14.61 -29.62
CA ASP A 530 -3.07 13.87 -28.53
C ASP A 530 -3.59 14.22 -27.11
N TRP A 531 -4.55 15.14 -27.00
CA TRP A 531 -5.21 15.59 -25.77
C TRP A 531 -6.74 15.51 -25.89
N GLU A 532 -7.24 14.76 -26.86
CA GLU A 532 -8.66 14.69 -27.17
C GLU A 532 -9.46 14.16 -25.98
N ILE A 533 -10.58 14.82 -25.70
CA ILE A 533 -11.51 14.37 -24.68
C ILE A 533 -12.96 14.44 -25.15
N LYS A 534 -13.77 13.55 -24.58
CA LYS A 534 -15.23 13.53 -24.65
C LYS A 534 -15.77 12.95 -23.35
N VAL A 535 -16.11 13.83 -22.42
CA VAL A 535 -16.59 13.48 -21.08
C VAL A 535 -18.08 13.78 -20.99
N LYS A 536 -18.85 12.85 -20.42
CA LYS A 536 -20.26 13.11 -20.09
C LYS A 536 -20.36 13.34 -18.58
N THR A 537 -20.98 14.44 -18.19
CA THR A 537 -21.35 14.74 -16.80
C THR A 537 -22.83 14.42 -16.57
N ASN A 538 -23.19 13.97 -15.38
CA ASN A 538 -24.59 13.86 -14.98
C ASN A 538 -24.72 13.97 -13.46
N PHE A 539 -25.11 15.16 -12.99
CA PHE A 539 -25.32 15.45 -11.57
C PHE A 539 -26.79 15.73 -11.25
N VAL A 540 -27.72 15.46 -12.19
CA VAL A 540 -29.15 15.81 -12.03
C VAL A 540 -29.77 15.12 -10.82
N THR A 541 -29.47 13.83 -10.62
CA THR A 541 -29.99 13.06 -9.48
C THR A 541 -29.33 13.47 -8.16
N GLN A 542 -28.02 13.74 -8.18
CA GLN A 542 -27.29 14.22 -7.01
C GLN A 542 -27.80 15.60 -6.58
N GLY A 543 -28.13 16.46 -7.56
CA GLY A 543 -28.43 17.87 -7.35
C GLY A 543 -27.15 18.69 -7.17
N LYS A 544 -27.35 19.96 -6.78
CA LYS A 544 -26.28 20.94 -6.57
C LYS A 544 -25.42 20.58 -5.38
N ARG A 545 -24.14 20.94 -5.42
CA ARG A 545 -23.19 20.77 -4.32
C ARG A 545 -22.31 21.99 -4.14
N ASP A 546 -21.90 22.18 -2.88
CA ASP A 546 -21.02 23.28 -2.53
C ASP A 546 -19.57 22.95 -2.87
N MET A 547 -18.88 23.98 -3.39
CA MET A 547 -17.45 23.95 -3.62
C MET A 547 -16.85 25.24 -3.07
N ALA A 548 -15.91 25.10 -2.12
CA ALA A 548 -15.27 26.22 -1.47
C ALA A 548 -14.24 26.90 -2.37
N ALA A 549 -13.33 26.12 -2.97
CA ALA A 549 -12.25 26.67 -3.79
C ALA A 549 -11.57 25.64 -4.69
N TRP A 550 -10.93 26.18 -5.72
CA TRP A 550 -9.77 25.63 -6.41
C TRP A 550 -8.52 26.32 -5.84
N ILE A 551 -7.61 25.55 -5.25
CA ILE A 551 -6.38 26.05 -4.63
C ILE A 551 -5.20 25.57 -5.45
N HIS A 552 -4.29 26.47 -5.80
CA HIS A 552 -3.15 26.13 -6.66
C HIS A 552 -1.85 26.89 -6.34
N GLY A 553 -0.74 26.38 -6.88
CA GLY A 553 0.60 26.98 -6.86
C GLY A 553 0.99 27.51 -8.23
N HIS A 554 2.17 27.12 -8.72
CA HIS A 554 2.73 27.37 -10.07
C HIS A 554 3.09 28.83 -10.38
N LEU A 555 2.24 29.79 -9.99
CA LEU A 555 2.47 31.22 -10.27
C LEU A 555 3.51 31.84 -9.33
N HIS A 556 3.82 31.20 -8.20
CA HIS A 556 4.73 31.68 -7.16
C HIS A 556 4.27 32.97 -6.44
N TYR A 557 3.04 33.43 -6.66
CA TYR A 557 2.48 34.61 -6.00
C TYR A 557 0.99 34.45 -5.68
N GLU A 558 0.49 35.27 -4.75
CA GLU A 558 -0.91 35.26 -4.36
C GLU A 558 -1.76 36.08 -5.33
N GLU A 559 -2.75 35.44 -5.91
CA GLU A 559 -3.86 36.05 -6.63
C GLU A 559 -5.13 35.25 -6.34
N SER A 560 -6.28 35.83 -6.68
CA SER A 560 -7.54 35.13 -6.60
C SER A 560 -8.58 35.74 -7.52
N THR A 561 -9.45 34.90 -8.09
CA THR A 561 -10.59 35.32 -8.91
C THR A 561 -11.79 34.41 -8.70
N THR A 562 -12.97 34.87 -9.09
CA THR A 562 -14.20 34.07 -9.15
C THR A 562 -14.75 33.94 -10.57
N SER A 563 -13.99 34.40 -11.58
CA SER A 563 -14.40 34.41 -12.99
C SER A 563 -14.72 33.01 -13.54
N ASN A 564 -14.20 31.95 -12.93
CA ASN A 564 -14.44 30.57 -13.32
C ASN A 564 -15.76 29.99 -12.76
N GLY A 565 -16.50 30.76 -11.95
CA GLY A 565 -17.73 30.33 -11.27
C GLY A 565 -17.51 29.76 -9.87
N PHE A 566 -16.27 29.75 -9.37
CA PHE A 566 -15.84 29.33 -8.04
C PHE A 566 -14.58 30.11 -7.65
N ASN A 567 -14.19 30.09 -6.37
CA ASN A 567 -12.95 30.73 -5.92
C ASN A 567 -11.74 30.00 -6.52
N ASP A 568 -10.98 30.68 -7.35
CA ASP A 568 -9.66 30.26 -7.85
C ASP A 568 -8.60 31.01 -7.03
N ILE A 569 -7.78 30.29 -6.27
CA ILE A 569 -6.91 30.86 -5.24
C ILE A 569 -5.47 30.39 -5.47
N SER A 570 -4.61 31.30 -5.90
CA SER A 570 -3.18 31.09 -5.99
C SER A 570 -2.51 31.29 -4.64
N CYS A 571 -1.52 30.45 -4.34
CA CYS A 571 -0.67 30.54 -3.16
C CYS A 571 0.74 31.02 -3.55
N VAL A 572 1.40 31.72 -2.63
CA VAL A 572 2.85 32.01 -2.78
C VAL A 572 3.65 30.71 -2.77
N SER A 573 4.78 30.69 -3.46
CA SER A 573 5.72 29.57 -3.44
C SER A 573 6.43 29.43 -2.10
N SER A 574 6.78 28.18 -1.78
CA SER A 574 7.64 27.84 -0.65
C SER A 574 9.04 28.43 -0.82
N ILE A 575 9.54 28.59 -2.05
CA ILE A 575 10.80 29.27 -2.32
C ILE A 575 10.63 30.76 -2.66
N PRO A 576 11.58 31.63 -2.28
CA PRO A 576 11.56 33.04 -2.66
C PRO A 576 12.18 33.22 -4.06
N VAL A 577 11.39 33.13 -5.14
CA VAL A 577 11.91 33.38 -6.51
C VAL A 577 11.80 34.85 -6.91
N THR A 578 12.86 35.29 -7.61
CA THR A 578 13.12 36.65 -8.08
C THR A 578 12.33 37.04 -9.33
N GLY A 579 11.83 38.27 -9.35
CA GLY A 579 11.15 38.92 -10.48
C GLY A 579 10.14 39.94 -9.97
N PHE A 580 9.18 39.46 -9.19
CA PHE A 580 8.14 40.26 -8.54
C PHE A 580 8.48 40.69 -7.10
N ASN A 581 9.48 40.04 -6.48
CA ASN A 581 9.76 40.12 -5.04
C ASN A 581 11.20 40.57 -4.73
N LYS A 582 11.61 41.76 -5.21
CA LYS A 582 12.89 42.35 -4.81
C LYS A 582 12.89 42.70 -3.31
N GLY A 583 13.22 41.75 -2.43
CA GLY A 583 13.63 42.03 -1.05
C GLY A 583 13.15 41.09 0.08
N SER A 584 12.29 40.10 -0.16
CA SER A 584 11.88 39.16 0.90
C SER A 584 12.87 38.00 1.03
N LYS A 585 13.22 37.65 2.28
CA LYS A 585 14.20 36.60 2.59
C LYS A 585 13.61 35.20 2.75
N ASN A 586 12.28 35.05 2.85
CA ASN A 586 11.61 33.78 3.15
C ASN A 586 10.47 33.57 2.16
N GLY A 587 10.29 32.37 1.58
CA GLY A 587 9.03 31.99 0.92
C GLY A 587 7.89 31.76 1.92
N GLY A 588 6.83 31.03 1.55
CA GLY A 588 5.69 30.81 2.43
C GLY A 588 4.82 29.61 2.09
N TRP A 589 3.83 29.36 2.94
CA TRP A 589 2.78 28.35 2.73
C TRP A 589 1.48 28.83 3.40
N SER A 590 0.35 28.20 3.05
CA SER A 590 -0.97 28.65 3.47
C SER A 590 -1.72 27.57 4.25
N LEU A 591 -2.31 27.95 5.38
CA LEU A 591 -3.27 27.13 6.14
C LEU A 591 -4.69 27.58 5.81
N PHE A 592 -5.48 26.66 5.26
CA PHE A 592 -6.90 26.86 4.94
C PHE A 592 -7.77 26.26 6.04
N THR A 593 -8.60 27.08 6.67
CA THR A 593 -9.61 26.64 7.64
C THR A 593 -11.00 26.83 7.05
N LEU A 594 -11.74 25.73 6.88
CA LEU A 594 -13.10 25.75 6.36
C LEU A 594 -14.11 25.94 7.50
N ASP A 595 -14.94 26.96 7.37
CA ASP A 595 -16.02 27.29 8.29
C ASP A 595 -17.37 27.13 7.58
N PRO A 596 -17.92 25.90 7.54
CA PRO A 596 -19.16 25.61 6.79
C PRO A 596 -20.38 26.34 7.33
N ASP A 597 -20.46 26.55 8.64
CA ASP A 597 -21.57 27.26 9.29
C ASP A 597 -21.72 28.69 8.78
N ASN A 598 -20.60 29.33 8.45
CA ASN A 598 -20.54 30.71 7.96
C ASN A 598 -20.26 30.79 6.45
N ARG A 599 -20.13 29.65 5.76
CA ARG A 599 -19.71 29.54 4.35
C ARG A 599 -18.44 30.33 4.04
N LYS A 600 -17.43 30.20 4.92
CA LYS A 600 -16.13 30.89 4.77
C LYS A 600 -14.98 29.91 4.63
N LEU A 601 -14.06 30.21 3.72
CA LEU A 601 -12.74 29.63 3.66
C LEU A 601 -11.74 30.70 4.14
N LYS A 602 -11.11 30.47 5.28
CA LYS A 602 -10.12 31.39 5.87
C LYS A 602 -8.72 30.89 5.54
N VAL A 603 -7.82 31.80 5.17
CA VAL A 603 -6.42 31.49 4.90
C VAL A 603 -5.57 32.19 5.95
N THR A 604 -4.77 31.41 6.67
CA THR A 604 -3.73 31.90 7.57
C THR A 604 -2.38 31.67 6.88
N GLY A 605 -1.69 32.76 6.56
CA GLY A 605 -0.42 32.70 5.85
C GLY A 605 0.78 32.56 6.79
N TYR A 606 1.76 31.75 6.38
CA TYR A 606 3.10 31.72 6.97
C TYR A 606 4.15 32.30 6.00
N GLY A 607 5.17 32.96 6.55
CA GLY A 607 6.24 33.55 5.76
C GLY A 607 5.73 34.73 4.91
N MET A 608 5.83 34.61 3.59
CA MET A 608 5.28 35.60 2.65
C MET A 608 3.78 35.49 2.38
N ALA A 609 3.14 34.39 2.76
CA ALA A 609 1.71 34.22 2.54
C ALA A 609 0.92 35.20 3.42
N THR A 610 -0.18 35.74 2.89
CA THR A 610 -1.02 36.71 3.59
C THR A 610 -2.31 36.07 4.10
N ASN A 611 -2.86 36.65 5.17
CA ASN A 611 -4.17 36.23 5.68
C ASN A 611 -5.27 36.71 4.73
N ARG A 612 -6.12 35.77 4.28
CA ARG A 612 -7.22 36.03 3.32
C ARG A 612 -8.50 35.34 3.77
N SER A 613 -9.64 35.72 3.22
CA SER A 613 -10.92 35.05 3.48
C SER A 613 -11.83 35.13 2.27
N PHE A 614 -12.50 34.02 1.98
CA PHE A 614 -13.36 33.86 0.81
C PHE A 614 -14.73 33.32 1.24
N ASP A 615 -15.79 33.87 0.66
CA ASP A 615 -17.14 33.32 0.75
C ASP A 615 -17.34 32.31 -0.40
N TYR A 616 -18.15 31.28 -0.20
CA TYR A 616 -18.43 30.27 -1.24
C TYR A 616 -19.88 29.82 -1.30
#